data_AF-A0A972Y9X1-F1
#
_entry.id   AF-A0A972Y9X1-F1
#
_cell.length_a   1.000
_cell.length_b   1.000
_cell.length_c   1.000
_cell.angle_alpha   90.00
_cell.angle_beta   90.00
_cell.angle_gamma   90.00
#
_symmetry.space_group_name_H-M   'P 1'
#
loop_
_entity.id
_entity.type
_entity.pdbx_description
1 polymer ?
#
loop_
_entity_poly.entity_id
_entity_poly.type
_entity_poly.pdbx_seq_one_letter_code
_entity_poly.pdbx_strand_id
1 'polypeptide(L)'
;MWYPTALSNALRGERVDDTDDMNIFLREKDNWYYTQETEIAEGEVDFINVALHEIAHGLGISSGTFTPWQGDPISSIGLPNEFISYFSWTFDLPDLDGTPMLYDTFLTLGDGRTLMAFANPSLELTYALANPTLHFAGEHARRANGGYPVAVTPLSVSHIPQFPRRASPIMLSDSGQGETRHRLDAILLGMMQDLGWEISETCLQGAP
;
A
#
# COMPACT_ATOMS: atom_id res chain seq x y z
N MET A 1 2.99 14.89 8.84
CA MET A 1 2.52 14.04 7.73
C MET A 1 3.70 13.75 6.85
N TRP A 2 3.93 12.49 6.51
CA TRP A 2 5.08 12.03 5.75
C TRP A 2 4.69 11.64 4.33
N TYR A 3 5.59 11.91 3.39
CA TYR A 3 5.45 11.58 1.97
C TYR A 3 6.62 10.67 1.59
N PRO A 4 6.38 9.57 0.83
CA PRO A 4 7.47 8.83 0.21
C PRO A 4 8.35 9.75 -0.65
N THR A 5 9.65 9.48 -0.68
CA THR A 5 10.63 10.29 -1.43
C THR A 5 10.22 10.49 -2.89
N ALA A 6 9.85 9.40 -3.58
CA ALA A 6 9.36 9.45 -4.97
C ALA A 6 8.21 10.45 -5.14
N LEU A 7 7.19 10.40 -4.27
CA LEU A 7 6.02 11.27 -4.33
C LEU A 7 6.40 12.73 -3.99
N SER A 8 7.24 12.93 -2.97
CA SER A 8 7.73 14.26 -2.57
C SER A 8 8.48 14.95 -3.73
N ASN A 9 9.37 14.21 -4.39
CA ASN A 9 10.11 14.68 -5.56
C ASN A 9 9.17 15.03 -6.72
N ALA A 10 8.21 14.15 -7.02
CA ALA A 10 7.23 14.37 -8.08
C ALA A 10 6.37 15.62 -7.85
N LEU A 11 5.83 15.79 -6.64
CA LEU A 11 4.99 16.93 -6.28
C LEU A 11 5.75 18.27 -6.29
N ARG A 12 7.05 18.25 -5.97
CA ARG A 12 7.88 19.46 -5.98
C ARG A 12 8.47 19.79 -7.34
N GLY A 13 8.53 18.82 -8.26
CA GLY A 13 9.20 18.95 -9.54
C GLY A 13 10.73 19.05 -9.43
N GLU A 14 11.29 18.77 -8.25
CA GLU A 14 12.72 18.77 -7.98
C GLU A 14 13.05 17.74 -6.89
N ARG A 15 14.32 17.29 -6.89
CA ARG A 15 14.83 16.35 -5.91
C ARG A 15 15.00 17.04 -4.54
N VAL A 16 14.40 16.49 -3.49
CA VAL A 16 14.40 17.08 -2.13
C VAL A 16 15.67 16.81 -1.35
N ASP A 17 16.32 15.67 -1.60
CA ASP A 17 17.54 15.22 -0.95
C ASP A 17 18.29 14.22 -1.86
N ASP A 18 19.47 13.78 -1.43
CA ASP A 18 20.30 12.86 -2.22
C ASP A 18 19.91 11.38 -2.07
N THR A 19 18.77 11.04 -1.46
CA THR A 19 18.34 9.63 -1.27
C THR A 19 17.67 9.03 -2.50
N ASP A 20 17.60 7.70 -2.57
CA ASP A 20 16.89 6.99 -3.64
C ASP A 20 15.37 7.22 -3.54
N ASP A 21 14.69 7.29 -4.69
CA ASP A 21 13.22 7.42 -4.72
C ASP A 21 12.52 6.21 -4.09
N MET A 22 13.10 5.02 -4.26
CA MET A 22 12.63 3.77 -3.68
C MET A 22 13.76 2.74 -3.59
N ASN A 23 13.70 1.90 -2.56
CA ASN A 23 14.52 0.71 -2.40
C ASN A 23 13.61 -0.51 -2.31
N ILE A 24 13.85 -1.51 -3.16
CA ILE A 24 13.03 -2.73 -3.25
C ILE A 24 13.87 -3.94 -2.87
N PHE A 25 13.38 -4.73 -1.92
CA PHE A 25 14.05 -5.93 -1.42
C PHE A 25 13.25 -7.16 -1.79
N LEU A 26 13.76 -7.93 -2.75
CA LEU A 26 13.17 -9.19 -3.18
C LEU A 26 13.96 -10.35 -2.58
N ARG A 27 13.26 -11.34 -2.04
CA ARG A 27 13.89 -12.48 -1.37
C ARG A 27 14.47 -13.45 -2.41
N GLU A 28 15.77 -13.68 -2.36
CA GLU A 28 16.47 -14.59 -3.30
C GLU A 28 15.94 -16.04 -3.28
N LYS A 29 15.43 -16.50 -2.14
CA LYS A 29 15.06 -17.91 -1.90
C LYS A 29 13.66 -18.30 -2.38
N ASP A 30 12.86 -17.36 -2.86
CA ASP A 30 11.54 -17.69 -3.37
C ASP A 30 11.66 -18.47 -4.70
N ASN A 31 10.67 -19.30 -4.98
CA ASN A 31 10.59 -20.08 -6.20
C ASN A 31 10.08 -19.19 -7.35
N TRP A 32 10.95 -18.31 -7.83
CA TRP A 32 10.60 -17.26 -8.77
C TRP A 32 10.28 -17.79 -10.17
N TYR A 33 9.12 -17.36 -10.67
CA TYR A 33 8.77 -17.41 -12.08
C TYR A 33 9.10 -16.07 -12.74
N TYR A 34 9.95 -16.10 -13.77
CA TYR A 34 10.52 -14.89 -14.41
C TYR A 34 10.02 -14.64 -15.83
N THR A 35 9.46 -15.64 -16.50
CA THR A 35 9.15 -15.56 -17.94
C THR A 35 7.70 -15.15 -18.17
N GLN A 36 7.28 -14.94 -19.41
CA GLN A 36 5.85 -14.93 -19.78
C GLN A 36 5.56 -16.04 -20.81
N GLU A 37 6.51 -16.95 -21.01
CA GLU A 37 6.51 -17.90 -22.12
C GLU A 37 5.94 -19.26 -21.74
N THR A 38 5.89 -19.58 -20.45
CA THR A 38 5.26 -20.79 -19.91
C THR A 38 4.14 -20.44 -18.94
N GLU A 39 3.18 -21.32 -18.70
CA GLU A 39 2.24 -21.12 -17.60
C GLU A 39 2.99 -21.21 -16.26
N ILE A 40 2.66 -20.33 -15.32
CA ILE A 40 3.22 -20.37 -13.97
C ILE A 40 2.76 -21.65 -13.26
N ALA A 41 3.67 -22.34 -12.58
CA ALA A 41 3.34 -23.55 -11.84
C ALA A 41 2.75 -23.25 -10.47
N GLU A 42 2.00 -24.20 -9.92
CA GLU A 42 1.57 -24.15 -8.52
C GLU A 42 2.79 -24.08 -7.59
N GLY A 43 2.80 -23.10 -6.68
CA GLY A 43 3.91 -22.87 -5.75
C GLY A 43 5.07 -22.02 -6.31
N GLU A 44 4.98 -21.56 -7.56
CA GLU A 44 5.85 -20.49 -8.06
C GLU A 44 5.28 -19.11 -7.70
N VAL A 45 6.18 -18.14 -7.51
CA VAL A 45 5.82 -16.73 -7.26
C VAL A 45 6.24 -15.93 -8.48
N ASP A 46 5.30 -15.18 -9.07
CA ASP A 46 5.60 -14.33 -10.22
C ASP A 46 6.45 -13.12 -9.81
N PHE A 47 7.66 -13.02 -10.38
CA PHE A 47 8.62 -11.96 -10.05
C PHE A 47 8.12 -10.57 -10.46
N ILE A 48 7.46 -10.46 -11.62
CA ILE A 48 6.99 -9.17 -12.15
C ILE A 48 5.86 -8.63 -11.28
N ASN A 49 4.93 -9.50 -10.87
CA ASN A 49 3.84 -9.18 -9.96
C ASN A 49 4.36 -8.64 -8.62
N VAL A 50 5.29 -9.36 -7.98
CA VAL A 50 5.89 -8.89 -6.71
C VAL A 50 6.67 -7.58 -6.93
N ALA A 51 7.45 -7.45 -8.00
CA ALA A 51 8.16 -6.21 -8.27
C ALA A 51 7.19 -5.02 -8.47
N LEU A 52 6.10 -5.20 -9.22
CA LEU A 52 5.07 -4.17 -9.41
C LEU A 52 4.37 -3.81 -8.09
N HIS A 53 4.12 -4.80 -7.24
CA HIS A 53 3.55 -4.62 -5.91
C HIS A 53 4.44 -3.74 -5.02
N GLU A 54 5.73 -4.07 -4.93
CA GLU A 54 6.69 -3.28 -4.14
C GLU A 54 6.91 -1.87 -4.72
N ILE A 55 6.91 -1.72 -6.05
CA ILE A 55 6.94 -0.41 -6.69
C ILE A 55 5.72 0.43 -6.27
N ALA A 56 4.52 -0.15 -6.25
CA ALA A 56 3.31 0.56 -5.84
C ALA A 56 3.37 1.02 -4.37
N HIS A 57 3.95 0.22 -3.47
CA HIS A 57 4.27 0.66 -2.11
C HIS A 57 5.24 1.86 -2.12
N GLY A 58 6.33 1.79 -2.88
CA GLY A 58 7.31 2.88 -3.03
C GLY A 58 6.71 4.17 -3.59
N LEU A 59 5.68 4.06 -4.44
CA LEU A 59 4.92 5.19 -4.97
C LEU A 59 3.85 5.73 -3.99
N GLY A 60 3.75 5.17 -2.78
CA GLY A 60 2.94 5.72 -1.69
C GLY A 60 1.62 5.02 -1.41
N ILE A 61 1.38 3.85 -2.01
CA ILE A 61 0.29 2.95 -1.61
C ILE A 61 0.73 2.21 -0.34
N SER A 62 0.97 2.95 0.74
CA SER A 62 1.52 2.41 1.97
C SER A 62 1.01 3.19 3.16
N SER A 63 0.45 2.47 4.13
CA SER A 63 0.03 3.00 5.40
C SER A 63 1.20 3.09 6.38
N GLY A 64 1.26 4.17 7.15
CA GLY A 64 2.21 4.34 8.25
C GLY A 64 1.78 3.65 9.54
N THR A 65 0.66 2.94 9.54
CA THR A 65 0.13 2.28 10.73
C THR A 65 0.89 0.99 11.05
N PHE A 66 1.11 0.73 12.33
CA PHE A 66 1.77 -0.49 12.79
C PHE A 66 0.89 -1.26 13.77
N THR A 67 0.77 -2.57 13.56
CA THR A 67 0.15 -3.51 14.48
C THR A 67 1.21 -4.53 14.93
N PRO A 68 1.56 -4.61 16.22
CA PRO A 68 2.55 -5.57 16.71
C PRO A 68 2.11 -7.03 16.50
N TRP A 69 3.03 -7.86 16.01
CA TRP A 69 2.83 -9.32 15.89
C TRP A 69 3.08 -10.08 17.19
N GLN A 70 3.73 -9.43 18.15
CA GLN A 70 4.08 -9.96 19.48
C GLN A 70 3.91 -8.84 20.52
N GLY A 71 3.49 -9.20 21.74
CA GLY A 71 3.25 -8.24 22.82
C GLY A 71 1.80 -7.78 22.89
N ASP A 72 1.59 -6.60 23.48
CA ASP A 72 0.26 -6.01 23.60
C ASP A 72 -0.28 -5.63 22.21
N PRO A 73 -1.54 -5.98 21.87
CA PRO A 73 -2.11 -5.78 20.54
C PRO A 73 -2.56 -4.33 20.33
N ILE A 74 -1.68 -3.37 20.63
CA ILE A 74 -1.94 -1.94 20.55
C ILE A 74 -1.32 -1.44 19.26
N SER A 75 -2.16 -0.89 18.38
CA SER A 75 -1.71 -0.35 17.10
C SER A 75 -1.31 1.11 17.25
N SER A 76 -0.46 1.59 16.34
CA SER A 76 -0.03 2.98 16.24
C SER A 76 -0.25 3.55 14.84
N ILE A 77 -0.30 4.88 14.75
CA ILE A 77 -0.08 5.66 13.53
C ILE A 77 1.37 6.15 13.54
N GLY A 78 2.04 6.02 12.40
CA GLY A 78 3.47 6.20 12.33
C GLY A 78 4.20 4.94 12.79
N LEU A 79 5.41 4.73 12.25
CA LEU A 79 6.28 3.62 12.64
C LEU A 79 6.94 3.98 13.97
N PRO A 80 6.61 3.29 15.09
CA PRO A 80 7.24 3.62 16.36
C PRO A 80 8.72 3.26 16.31
N ASN A 81 9.55 4.10 16.94
CA ASN A 81 11.00 4.02 16.81
C ASN A 81 11.59 2.69 17.31
N GLU A 82 10.96 2.05 18.28
CA GLU A 82 11.34 0.72 18.76
C GLU A 82 11.16 -0.36 17.70
N PHE A 83 10.22 -0.18 16.76
CA PHE A 83 9.94 -1.14 15.69
C PHE A 83 10.74 -0.90 14.40
N ILE A 84 11.36 0.28 14.25
CA ILE A 84 12.25 0.60 13.13
C ILE A 84 13.39 -0.43 13.00
N SER A 85 13.80 -1.04 14.12
CA SER A 85 14.86 -2.06 14.16
C SER A 85 14.49 -3.45 13.59
N TYR A 86 13.20 -3.75 13.38
CA TYR A 86 12.77 -5.04 12.83
C TYR A 86 12.99 -5.16 11.32
N PHE A 87 13.15 -4.03 10.64
CA PHE A 87 13.36 -3.98 9.21
C PHE A 87 14.79 -3.52 8.94
N SER A 88 15.48 -4.20 8.03
CA SER A 88 16.80 -3.78 7.57
C SER A 88 16.62 -2.66 6.55
N TRP A 89 16.85 -1.42 6.97
CA TRP A 89 16.87 -0.26 6.09
C TRP A 89 18.32 0.06 5.70
N THR A 90 18.54 0.51 4.47
CA THR A 90 19.83 1.04 4.00
C THR A 90 19.85 2.58 3.98
N PHE A 91 18.79 3.21 4.49
CA PHE A 91 18.63 4.66 4.58
C PHE A 91 18.17 5.07 5.97
N ASP A 92 18.47 6.31 6.35
CA ASP A 92 18.05 6.87 7.64
C ASP A 92 16.54 7.10 7.61
N LEU A 93 15.79 6.30 8.36
CA LEU A 93 14.39 6.61 8.62
C LEU A 93 14.32 7.80 9.59
N PRO A 94 13.60 8.88 9.23
CA PRO A 94 13.33 9.95 10.18
C PRO A 94 12.46 9.43 11.32
N ASP A 95 12.35 10.21 12.40
CA ASP A 95 11.38 9.92 13.46
C ASP A 95 9.96 9.97 12.87
N LEU A 96 9.37 8.79 12.68
CA LEU A 96 8.03 8.61 12.15
C LEU A 96 7.03 8.30 13.25
N ASP A 97 7.44 8.27 14.51
CA ASP A 97 6.54 7.98 15.62
C ASP A 97 5.45 9.06 15.70
N GLY A 98 4.20 8.61 15.72
CA GLY A 98 3.05 9.50 15.68
C GLY A 98 2.81 10.25 14.36
N THR A 99 3.63 10.03 13.33
CA THR A 99 3.54 10.76 12.07
C THR A 99 2.79 9.94 11.01
N PRO A 100 1.55 10.30 10.63
CA PRO A 100 0.84 9.60 9.56
C PRO A 100 1.52 9.81 8.21
N MET A 101 1.48 8.78 7.37
CA MET A 101 1.74 8.89 5.94
C MET A 101 0.58 9.61 5.25
N LEU A 102 0.82 10.23 4.09
CA LEU A 102 -0.25 10.82 3.29
C LEU A 102 -1.40 9.83 3.04
N TYR A 103 -1.08 8.57 2.75
CA TYR A 103 -2.04 7.49 2.54
C TYR A 103 -3.04 7.35 3.70
N ASP A 104 -2.57 7.43 4.95
CA ASP A 104 -3.38 7.26 6.16
C ASP A 104 -4.53 8.28 6.24
N THR A 105 -4.36 9.44 5.60
CA THR A 105 -5.36 10.51 5.57
C THR A 105 -6.62 10.13 4.79
N PHE A 106 -6.50 9.17 3.89
CA PHE A 106 -7.62 8.65 3.12
C PHE A 106 -8.32 7.49 3.84
N LEU A 107 -7.73 6.91 4.89
CA LEU A 107 -8.33 5.79 5.61
C LEU A 107 -9.45 6.24 6.53
N THR A 108 -10.67 5.84 6.17
CA THR A 108 -11.92 6.28 6.83
C THR A 108 -12.81 5.08 7.16
N LEU A 109 -13.43 5.09 8.34
CA LEU A 109 -14.43 4.11 8.73
C LEU A 109 -15.78 4.38 8.05
N GLY A 110 -16.68 3.39 8.06
CA GLY A 110 -18.01 3.54 7.46
C GLY A 110 -18.89 4.63 8.10
N ASP A 111 -18.55 5.09 9.30
CA ASP A 111 -19.21 6.21 9.99
C ASP A 111 -18.54 7.58 9.75
N GLY A 112 -17.52 7.63 8.89
CA GLY A 112 -16.81 8.85 8.51
C GLY A 112 -15.63 9.23 9.42
N ARG A 113 -15.35 8.46 10.48
CA ARG A 113 -14.18 8.73 11.33
C ARG A 113 -12.88 8.32 10.62
N THR A 114 -11.88 9.19 10.68
CA THR A 114 -10.51 8.89 10.21
C THR A 114 -9.70 8.18 11.29
N LEU A 115 -8.60 7.51 10.94
CA LEU A 115 -7.70 6.90 11.92
C LEU A 115 -7.12 7.90 12.93
N MET A 116 -6.90 9.16 12.53
CA MET A 116 -6.37 10.22 13.38
C MET A 116 -7.35 10.68 14.48
N ALA A 117 -8.59 10.16 14.50
CA ALA A 117 -9.56 10.43 15.55
C ALA A 117 -9.35 9.55 16.81
N PHE A 118 -8.51 8.51 16.72
CA PHE A 118 -8.21 7.62 17.82
C PHE A 118 -6.96 8.08 18.59
N ALA A 119 -6.88 7.69 19.86
CA ALA A 119 -5.63 7.84 20.60
C ALA A 119 -4.52 7.01 19.92
N ASN A 120 -3.29 7.50 19.98
CA ASN A 120 -2.15 6.87 19.34
C ASN A 120 -0.99 6.74 20.36
N PRO A 121 -0.51 5.52 20.65
CA PRO A 121 -1.05 4.21 20.25
C PRO A 121 -2.33 3.84 21.05
N SER A 122 -3.20 2.97 20.51
CA SER A 122 -4.38 2.48 21.26
C SER A 122 -4.92 1.13 20.79
N LEU A 123 -5.68 0.46 21.67
CA LEU A 123 -6.42 -0.75 21.34
C LEU A 123 -7.62 -0.44 20.43
N GLU A 124 -8.24 0.73 20.61
CA GLU A 124 -9.31 1.24 19.77
C GLU A 124 -8.84 1.43 18.32
N LEU A 125 -7.60 1.88 18.12
CA LEU A 125 -6.97 1.95 16.80
C LEU A 125 -6.80 0.55 16.18
N THR A 126 -6.39 -0.45 16.97
CA THR A 126 -6.34 -1.86 16.50
C THR A 126 -7.71 -2.32 16.01
N TYR A 127 -8.78 -2.02 16.76
CA TYR A 127 -10.14 -2.36 16.32
C TYR A 127 -10.56 -1.58 15.07
N ALA A 128 -10.11 -0.34 14.88
CA ALA A 128 -10.35 0.41 13.66
C ALA A 128 -9.63 -0.20 12.45
N LEU A 129 -8.36 -0.59 12.58
CA LEU A 129 -7.57 -1.24 11.52
C LEU A 129 -8.12 -2.63 11.13
N ALA A 130 -8.72 -3.34 12.10
CA ALA A 130 -9.40 -4.62 11.86
C ALA A 130 -10.83 -4.45 11.33
N ASN A 131 -11.37 -3.23 11.27
CA ASN A 131 -12.77 -3.00 10.97
C ASN A 131 -13.05 -3.21 9.46
N PRO A 132 -14.02 -4.06 9.08
CA PRO A 132 -14.32 -4.33 7.67
C PRO A 132 -14.95 -3.14 6.93
N THR A 133 -15.35 -2.08 7.64
CA THR A 133 -15.85 -0.83 7.04
C THR A 133 -14.75 0.19 6.77
N LEU A 134 -13.53 -0.05 7.23
CA LEU A 134 -12.38 0.78 6.90
C LEU A 134 -12.12 0.70 5.40
N HIS A 135 -11.95 1.86 4.77
CA HIS A 135 -11.76 1.98 3.34
C HIS A 135 -10.88 3.17 3.00
N PHE A 136 -10.29 3.13 1.81
CA PHE A 136 -9.61 4.27 1.20
C PHE A 136 -10.65 5.22 0.58
N ALA A 137 -10.71 6.45 1.07
CA ALA A 137 -11.73 7.45 0.77
C ALA A 137 -11.29 8.48 -0.28
N GLY A 138 -10.46 8.06 -1.25
CA GLY A 138 -10.07 8.88 -2.39
C GLY A 138 -11.19 8.99 -3.45
N GLU A 139 -11.33 10.16 -4.07
CA GLU A 139 -12.40 10.41 -5.04
C GLU A 139 -12.15 9.68 -6.36
N HIS A 140 -10.90 9.70 -6.85
CA HIS A 140 -10.51 9.03 -8.08
C HIS A 140 -10.63 7.50 -7.94
N ALA A 141 -10.11 6.94 -6.84
CA ALA A 141 -10.23 5.53 -6.52
C ALA A 141 -11.70 5.08 -6.40
N ARG A 142 -12.54 5.88 -5.72
CA ARG A 142 -13.98 5.61 -5.60
C ARG A 142 -14.67 5.62 -6.96
N ARG A 143 -14.36 6.58 -7.84
CA ARG A 143 -14.91 6.62 -9.20
C ARG A 143 -14.47 5.39 -10.01
N ALA A 144 -13.20 5.00 -9.92
CA ALA A 144 -12.68 3.79 -10.56
C ALA A 144 -13.33 2.51 -10.00
N ASN A 145 -13.79 2.54 -8.75
CA ASN A 145 -14.57 1.46 -8.14
C ASN A 145 -16.09 1.59 -8.37
N GLY A 146 -16.53 2.24 -9.45
CA GLY A 146 -17.95 2.36 -9.79
C GLY A 146 -18.77 3.22 -8.82
N GLY A 147 -18.12 4.10 -8.06
CA GLY A 147 -18.73 4.96 -7.05
C GLY A 147 -18.76 4.37 -5.63
N TYR A 148 -18.34 3.11 -5.45
CA TYR A 148 -18.32 2.43 -4.16
C TYR A 148 -17.01 2.68 -3.38
N PRO A 149 -17.03 2.65 -2.04
CA PRO A 149 -15.82 2.72 -1.21
C PRO A 149 -14.79 1.64 -1.59
N VAL A 150 -13.50 1.99 -1.57
CA VAL A 150 -12.42 1.04 -1.83
C VAL A 150 -12.01 0.37 -0.53
N ALA A 151 -12.47 -0.86 -0.31
CA ALA A 151 -12.13 -1.60 0.90
C ALA A 151 -10.62 -1.86 0.99
N VAL A 152 -10.11 -1.91 2.22
CA VAL A 152 -8.73 -2.32 2.51
C VAL A 152 -8.72 -3.63 3.28
N THR A 153 -7.64 -4.40 3.19
CA THR A 153 -7.50 -5.66 3.91
C THR A 153 -7.36 -5.37 5.41
N PRO A 154 -8.20 -5.97 6.29
CA PRO A 154 -8.10 -5.77 7.73
C PRO A 154 -6.70 -6.03 8.26
N LEU A 155 -6.19 -5.13 9.10
CA LEU A 155 -4.82 -5.13 9.65
C LEU A 155 -3.67 -5.02 8.63
N SER A 156 -3.98 -5.08 7.33
CA SER A 156 -3.03 -4.99 6.23
C SER A 156 -3.48 -3.88 5.27
N VAL A 157 -3.67 -2.69 5.85
CA VAL A 157 -4.51 -1.63 5.28
C VAL A 157 -3.91 -0.92 4.06
N SER A 158 -2.66 -1.23 3.69
CA SER A 158 -2.06 -0.83 2.40
C SER A 158 -2.54 -1.70 1.22
N HIS A 159 -3.27 -2.78 1.51
CA HIS A 159 -3.68 -3.77 0.52
C HIS A 159 -5.18 -3.72 0.24
N ILE A 160 -5.54 -4.13 -0.98
CA ILE A 160 -6.92 -4.27 -1.45
C ILE A 160 -7.29 -5.76 -1.37
N PRO A 161 -8.42 -6.13 -0.76
CA PRO A 161 -8.83 -7.53 -0.68
C PRO A 161 -9.29 -8.06 -2.04
N GLN A 162 -9.23 -9.38 -2.22
CA GLN A 162 -9.79 -10.02 -3.42
C GLN A 162 -11.30 -9.88 -3.45
N PHE A 163 -11.84 -9.37 -4.56
CA PHE A 163 -13.28 -9.34 -4.79
C PHE A 163 -13.72 -10.50 -5.69
N PRO A 164 -14.83 -11.21 -5.36
CA PRO A 164 -15.37 -12.23 -6.24
C PRO A 164 -15.67 -11.65 -7.63
N ARG A 165 -15.26 -12.35 -8.68
CA ARG A 165 -15.51 -11.99 -10.10
C ARG A 165 -14.84 -10.71 -10.59
N ARG A 166 -13.86 -10.19 -9.85
CA ARG A 166 -12.95 -9.13 -10.33
C ARG A 166 -11.58 -9.75 -10.60
N ALA A 167 -10.84 -9.19 -11.54
CA ALA A 167 -9.42 -9.48 -11.66
C ALA A 167 -8.71 -9.21 -10.32
N SER A 168 -7.76 -10.08 -9.98
CA SER A 168 -6.99 -9.97 -8.75
C SER A 168 -6.14 -8.69 -8.76
N PRO A 169 -6.24 -7.81 -7.76
CA PRO A 169 -5.44 -6.60 -7.74
C PRO A 169 -3.97 -6.93 -7.50
N ILE A 170 -3.07 -6.08 -8.01
CA ILE A 170 -1.62 -6.20 -7.71
C ILE A 170 -1.38 -5.96 -6.21
N MET A 171 -2.16 -5.07 -5.58
CA MET A 171 -2.05 -4.75 -4.15
C MET A 171 -2.77 -5.77 -3.24
N LEU A 172 -2.71 -7.06 -3.53
CA LEU A 172 -3.18 -8.09 -2.60
C LEU A 172 -2.15 -8.32 -1.49
N SER A 173 -2.61 -8.58 -0.26
CA SER A 173 -1.72 -8.85 0.87
C SER A 173 -1.01 -10.20 0.82
N ASP A 174 -1.32 -11.04 -0.17
CA ASP A 174 -0.69 -12.33 -0.40
C ASP A 174 0.02 -12.33 -1.76
N SER A 175 1.15 -13.04 -1.79
CA SER A 175 2.02 -13.28 -2.94
C SER A 175 1.30 -13.87 -4.16
N GLY A 176 0.15 -14.53 -3.98
CA GLY A 176 -0.63 -15.08 -5.08
C GLY A 176 0.12 -16.16 -5.85
N GLN A 177 0.61 -17.18 -5.14
CA GLN A 177 1.33 -18.31 -5.76
C GLN A 177 0.54 -18.92 -6.92
N GLY A 178 1.21 -19.19 -8.03
CA GLY A 178 0.58 -19.72 -9.24
C GLY A 178 -0.29 -18.72 -10.00
N GLU A 179 -0.19 -17.41 -9.72
CA GLU A 179 -0.90 -16.37 -10.46
C GLU A 179 0.06 -15.36 -11.10
N THR A 180 -0.27 -14.91 -12.31
CA THR A 180 0.42 -13.80 -12.98
C THR A 180 -0.48 -12.56 -13.03
N ARG A 181 0.03 -11.40 -12.62
CA ARG A 181 -0.73 -10.13 -12.54
C ARG A 181 0.15 -8.97 -13.01
N HIS A 182 0.23 -8.74 -14.32
CA HIS A 182 1.13 -7.73 -14.91
C HIS A 182 0.41 -6.46 -15.35
N ARG A 183 -0.80 -6.21 -14.84
CA ARG A 183 -1.59 -5.03 -15.20
C ARG A 183 -2.01 -4.29 -13.94
N LEU A 184 -1.69 -3.01 -13.90
CA LEU A 184 -2.21 -2.09 -12.89
C LEU A 184 -3.72 -1.94 -13.12
N ASP A 185 -4.51 -2.17 -12.07
CA ASP A 185 -5.96 -2.03 -12.13
C ASP A 185 -6.40 -0.57 -11.96
N ALA A 186 -7.61 -0.25 -12.42
CA ALA A 186 -8.11 1.11 -12.41
C ALA A 186 -8.24 1.70 -11.00
N ILE A 187 -8.45 0.88 -9.96
CA ILE A 187 -8.53 1.38 -8.58
C ILE A 187 -7.15 1.82 -8.12
N LEU A 188 -6.13 0.99 -8.33
CA LEU A 188 -4.76 1.34 -7.98
C LEU A 188 -4.35 2.68 -8.63
N LEU A 189 -4.63 2.84 -9.93
CA LEU A 189 -4.35 4.11 -10.62
C LEU A 189 -5.16 5.28 -10.05
N GLY A 190 -6.43 5.06 -9.69
CA GLY A 190 -7.25 6.06 -9.02
C GLY A 190 -6.68 6.47 -7.66
N MET A 191 -6.21 5.50 -6.87
CA MET A 191 -5.55 5.78 -5.58
C MET A 191 -4.27 6.60 -5.78
N MET A 192 -3.48 6.29 -6.81
CA MET A 192 -2.31 7.09 -7.16
C MET A 192 -2.68 8.53 -7.53
N GLN A 193 -3.76 8.74 -8.29
CA GLN A 193 -4.26 10.09 -8.58
C GLN A 193 -4.68 10.83 -7.32
N ASP A 194 -5.37 10.16 -6.38
CA ASP A 194 -5.78 10.75 -5.10
C ASP A 194 -4.57 11.17 -4.25
N LEU A 195 -3.46 10.43 -4.32
CA LEU A 195 -2.19 10.78 -3.66
C LEU A 195 -1.45 11.94 -4.34
N GLY A 196 -1.85 12.32 -5.57
CA GLY A 196 -1.28 13.43 -6.32
C GLY A 196 -0.40 13.04 -7.51
N TRP A 197 -0.38 11.77 -7.93
CA TRP A 197 0.32 11.37 -9.15
C TRP A 197 -0.44 11.81 -10.41
N GLU A 198 0.28 12.36 -11.38
CA GLU A 198 -0.23 12.57 -12.72
C GLU A 198 -0.17 11.27 -13.53
N ILE A 199 -1.34 10.70 -13.84
CA ILE A 199 -1.46 9.47 -14.61
C ILE A 199 -1.91 9.81 -16.03
N SER A 200 -1.15 9.36 -17.03
CA SER A 200 -1.48 9.57 -18.44
C SER A 200 -2.82 8.94 -18.83
N GLU A 201 -3.54 9.57 -19.76
CA GLU A 201 -4.82 9.05 -20.26
C GLU A 201 -4.68 7.66 -20.87
N THR A 202 -3.57 7.38 -21.56
CA THR A 202 -3.28 6.06 -22.14
C THR A 202 -3.23 4.98 -21.06
N CYS A 203 -2.65 5.28 -19.90
CA CYS A 203 -2.60 4.34 -18.79
C CYS A 203 -3.99 4.09 -18.19
N LEU A 204 -4.78 5.16 -17.98
CA LEU A 204 -6.14 5.05 -17.46
C LEU A 204 -7.08 4.27 -18.40
N GLN A 205 -6.96 4.48 -19.72
CA GLN A 205 -7.77 3.77 -20.72
C GLN A 205 -7.37 2.30 -20.89
N GLY A 206 -6.12 1.95 -20.58
CA GLY A 206 -5.59 0.59 -20.68
C GLY A 206 -5.83 -0.28 -19.45
N ALA A 207 -6.29 0.31 -18.35
CA ALA A 207 -6.53 -0.40 -17.10
C ALA A 207 -7.79 -1.29 -17.17
N PRO A 208 -7.70 -2.56 -16.72
CA PRO A 208 -8.83 -3.48 -16.71
C PRO A 208 -9.87 -3.18 -15.62
#